data_AF-A0A382AX68-F1
#
_entry.id   AF-A0A382AX68-F1
#
_cell.length_a   1.000
_cell.length_b   1.000
_cell.length_c   1.000
_cell.angle_alpha   90.00
_cell.angle_beta   90.00
_cell.angle_gamma   90.00
#
_symmetry.space_group_name_H-M   'P 1'
#
loop_
_entity.id
_entity.type
_entity.pdbx_description
1 polymer ?
#
loop_
_entity_poly.entity_id
_entity_poly.type
_entity_poly.pdbx_seq_one_letter_code
_entity_poly.pdbx_strand_id
1 'polypeptide(L)'
;MQKNGLIAIVKRDCPTCVMVTPVLQEILQTNDLKIYSQDDPNFPDGVDGVADDTMLDVSYNLDIEIVPTLVRFEDGKEIDRTYGWDRAAWEKITETTGLGVDLPDFKPGCGALNQEQGHLAELRIRHGDTPMISRLIPLGENQDAIEACFERGWSDGLPVVPPTQSRVMAMLEGTTRSADENLGLMPSNLDACTVEKVAINAVMAGCRPEYLPVVLAAIEAVLDEDYCLHGTLATTRFVGPVVIVNGPIAQHIGMNGKGNALGQGNRANATIGRAVQLAIRNIGGGKPQGVDRATLGNPGKLSYCFCEDEEGSSWEPLTIDRGLPAGTNAVTVFAGYGLQGVIDDKARSPEELVQTLATSLHAVDNIHKIPGPDCL
;
A
#
# COMPACT_ATOMS: atom_id res chain seq x y z
N MET A 1 -16.70 -25.00 -16.13
CA MET A 1 -15.48 -25.82 -16.23
C MET A 1 -15.80 -27.14 -16.93
N GLN A 2 -14.83 -27.70 -17.65
CA GLN A 2 -14.97 -28.96 -18.38
C GLN A 2 -15.16 -30.13 -17.39
N LYS A 3 -16.09 -31.04 -17.67
CA LYS A 3 -16.37 -32.17 -16.77
C LYS A 3 -15.34 -33.28 -16.94
N ASN A 4 -14.99 -33.61 -18.18
CA ASN A 4 -13.98 -34.60 -18.52
C ASN A 4 -13.19 -34.10 -19.73
N GLY A 5 -11.93 -34.50 -19.87
CA GLY A 5 -11.09 -34.21 -21.03
C GLY A 5 -9.91 -33.28 -20.71
N LEU A 6 -9.36 -32.65 -21.73
CA LEU A 6 -8.17 -31.81 -21.65
C LEU A 6 -8.49 -30.34 -21.89
N ILE A 7 -7.81 -29.47 -21.17
CA ILE A 7 -7.75 -28.03 -21.42
C ILE A 7 -6.31 -27.66 -21.79
N ALA A 8 -6.09 -26.98 -22.91
CA ALA A 8 -4.83 -26.30 -23.18
C ALA A 8 -4.97 -24.80 -22.96
N ILE A 9 -4.04 -24.22 -22.21
CA ILE A 9 -3.92 -22.76 -22.07
C ILE A 9 -2.65 -22.33 -22.80
N VAL A 10 -2.81 -21.40 -23.74
CA VAL A 10 -1.76 -20.97 -24.65
C VAL A 10 -1.77 -19.45 -24.84
N LYS A 11 -0.68 -18.92 -25.40
CA LYS A 11 -0.61 -17.52 -25.85
C LYS A 11 0.27 -17.40 -27.09
N ARG A 12 -0.13 -16.59 -28.06
CA ARG A 12 0.57 -16.38 -29.33
C ARG A 12 1.97 -15.81 -29.12
N ASP A 13 2.16 -14.91 -28.15
CA ASP A 13 3.46 -14.30 -27.86
C ASP A 13 4.49 -15.30 -27.28
N CYS A 14 4.07 -16.51 -26.90
CA CYS A 14 4.98 -17.55 -26.41
C CYS A 14 5.58 -18.39 -27.56
N PRO A 15 6.91 -18.37 -27.79
CA PRO A 15 7.54 -19.17 -28.84
C PRO A 15 7.41 -20.69 -28.66
N THR A 16 7.12 -21.14 -27.43
CA THR A 16 6.85 -22.55 -27.14
C THR A 16 5.42 -22.91 -27.52
N CYS A 17 4.44 -22.04 -27.25
CA CYS A 17 3.06 -22.21 -27.72
C CYS A 17 3.00 -22.28 -29.25
N VAL A 18 3.68 -21.36 -29.95
CA VAL A 18 3.73 -21.36 -31.42
C VAL A 18 4.31 -22.68 -31.95
N MET A 19 5.40 -23.17 -31.34
CA MET A 19 6.05 -24.41 -31.72
C MET A 19 5.16 -25.65 -31.55
N VAL A 20 4.37 -25.72 -30.48
CA VAL A 20 3.50 -26.89 -30.20
C VAL A 20 2.15 -26.84 -30.92
N THR A 21 1.89 -25.82 -31.76
CA THR A 21 0.66 -25.73 -32.58
C THR A 21 0.33 -27.04 -33.32
N PRO A 22 1.27 -27.70 -34.03
CA PRO A 22 0.98 -28.96 -34.71
C PRO A 22 0.60 -30.08 -33.73
N VAL A 23 1.19 -30.09 -32.53
CA VAL A 23 0.89 -31.09 -31.49
C VAL A 23 -0.53 -30.88 -30.93
N LEU A 24 -0.96 -29.64 -30.74
CA LEU A 24 -2.34 -29.35 -30.34
C LEU A 24 -3.34 -29.82 -31.39
N GLN A 25 -3.01 -29.69 -32.67
CA GLN A 25 -3.82 -30.24 -33.78
C GLN A 25 -3.84 -31.78 -33.77
N GLU A 26 -2.72 -32.45 -33.48
CA GLU A 26 -2.66 -33.92 -33.31
C GLU A 26 -3.54 -34.38 -32.13
N ILE A 27 -3.49 -33.68 -31.00
CA ILE A 27 -4.27 -34.03 -29.81
C ILE A 27 -5.77 -33.85 -30.07
N LEU A 28 -6.19 -32.77 -30.76
CA LEU A 28 -7.60 -32.55 -31.13
C LEU A 28 -8.21 -33.69 -31.96
N GLN A 29 -7.39 -34.47 -32.68
CA GLN A 29 -7.87 -35.61 -33.46
C GLN A 29 -8.12 -36.86 -32.61
N THR A 30 -7.49 -36.95 -31.43
CA THR A 30 -7.46 -38.16 -30.60
C THR A 30 -8.13 -37.99 -29.25
N ASN A 31 -8.28 -36.75 -28.78
CA ASN A 31 -8.73 -36.41 -27.43
C ASN A 31 -9.79 -35.30 -27.46
N ASP A 32 -10.64 -35.28 -26.42
CA ASP A 32 -11.53 -34.14 -26.14
C ASP A 32 -10.72 -32.98 -25.52
N LEU A 33 -10.13 -32.16 -26.39
CA LEU A 33 -9.29 -31.03 -26.02
C LEU A 33 -10.01 -29.70 -26.27
N LYS A 34 -10.09 -28.86 -25.24
CA LYS A 34 -10.51 -27.46 -25.36
C LYS A 34 -9.31 -26.54 -25.22
N ILE A 35 -9.16 -25.59 -26.14
CA ILE A 35 -8.02 -24.66 -26.15
C ILE A 35 -8.51 -23.27 -25.80
N TYR A 36 -7.81 -22.61 -24.87
CA TYR A 36 -8.01 -21.21 -24.51
C TYR A 36 -6.76 -20.40 -24.81
N SER A 37 -6.95 -19.21 -25.37
CA SER A 37 -5.85 -18.30 -25.72
C SER A 37 -5.90 -17.03 -24.88
N GLN A 38 -4.75 -16.68 -24.29
CA GLN A 38 -4.62 -15.54 -23.37
C GLN A 38 -4.50 -14.18 -24.07
N ASP A 39 -4.11 -14.12 -25.34
CA ASP A 39 -3.73 -12.88 -26.03
C ASP A 39 -4.36 -12.71 -27.42
N ASP A 40 -4.55 -13.80 -28.17
CA ASP A 40 -5.24 -13.80 -29.46
C ASP A 40 -6.27 -14.92 -29.53
N PRO A 41 -7.58 -14.60 -29.57
CA PRO A 41 -8.67 -15.58 -29.67
C PRO A 41 -8.60 -16.47 -30.93
N ASN A 42 -7.80 -16.11 -31.93
CA ASN A 42 -7.62 -16.90 -33.15
C ASN A 42 -6.37 -17.79 -33.14
N PHE A 43 -5.58 -17.77 -32.05
CA PHE A 43 -4.41 -18.62 -31.87
C PHE A 43 -4.78 -19.89 -31.08
N PRO A 44 -4.33 -21.10 -31.47
CA PRO A 44 -3.38 -21.43 -32.53
C PRO A 44 -3.94 -21.39 -33.96
N ASP A 45 -3.09 -21.06 -34.94
CA ASP A 45 -3.50 -21.00 -36.34
C ASP A 45 -3.95 -22.39 -36.86
N GLY A 46 -5.04 -22.41 -37.62
CA GLY A 46 -5.60 -23.66 -38.18
C GLY A 46 -6.35 -24.54 -37.19
N VAL A 47 -6.66 -24.01 -36.00
CA VAL A 47 -7.53 -24.65 -35.01
C VAL A 47 -8.86 -23.91 -34.94
N ASP A 48 -9.95 -24.61 -35.24
CA ASP A 48 -11.30 -24.08 -35.06
C ASP A 48 -11.75 -24.20 -33.60
N GLY A 49 -12.56 -23.25 -33.13
CA GLY A 49 -13.20 -23.34 -31.81
C GLY A 49 -12.29 -23.02 -30.61
N VAL A 50 -11.17 -22.32 -30.83
CA VAL A 50 -10.38 -21.71 -29.74
C VAL A 50 -11.29 -20.79 -28.92
N ALA A 51 -11.25 -20.97 -27.61
CA ALA A 51 -11.97 -20.12 -26.67
C ALA A 51 -11.15 -18.89 -26.29
N ASP A 52 -11.82 -17.74 -26.25
CA ASP A 52 -11.25 -16.49 -25.80
C ASP A 52 -11.00 -16.51 -24.28
N ASP A 53 -9.76 -16.26 -23.88
CA ASP A 53 -9.36 -15.99 -22.50
C ASP A 53 -8.50 -14.72 -22.40
N THR A 54 -8.75 -13.74 -23.26
CA THR A 54 -8.07 -12.42 -23.21
C THR A 54 -8.39 -11.62 -21.96
N MET A 55 -9.52 -11.92 -21.31
CA MET A 55 -9.87 -11.41 -19.99
C MET A 55 -9.23 -12.19 -18.83
N LEU A 56 -8.56 -13.31 -19.13
CA LEU A 56 -7.75 -14.14 -18.24
C LEU A 56 -8.51 -14.83 -17.09
N ASP A 57 -9.85 -14.80 -17.10
CA ASP A 57 -10.66 -15.41 -16.04
C ASP A 57 -10.49 -16.94 -15.99
N VAL A 58 -10.31 -17.61 -17.14
CA VAL A 58 -10.12 -19.07 -17.17
C VAL A 58 -8.73 -19.42 -16.67
N SER A 59 -7.70 -18.73 -17.16
CA SER A 59 -6.33 -18.90 -16.70
C SER A 59 -6.17 -18.62 -15.21
N TYR A 60 -6.86 -17.61 -14.67
CA TYR A 60 -6.86 -17.29 -13.26
C TYR A 60 -7.52 -18.39 -12.42
N ASN A 61 -8.75 -18.80 -12.76
CA ASN A 61 -9.47 -19.85 -12.03
C ASN A 61 -8.77 -21.23 -12.04
N LEU A 62 -7.90 -21.47 -13.01
CA LEU A 62 -7.10 -22.69 -13.14
C LEU A 62 -5.72 -22.60 -12.48
N ASP A 63 -5.39 -21.45 -11.88
CA ASP A 63 -4.06 -21.17 -11.31
C ASP A 63 -2.93 -21.46 -12.33
N ILE A 64 -3.08 -20.94 -13.55
CA ILE A 64 -2.08 -21.12 -14.61
C ILE A 64 -0.88 -20.21 -14.34
N GLU A 65 0.31 -20.79 -14.23
CA GLU A 65 1.54 -20.03 -14.00
C GLU A 65 2.39 -19.88 -15.27
N ILE A 66 2.34 -20.90 -16.13
CA ILE A 66 3.19 -21.04 -17.31
C ILE A 66 2.31 -21.43 -18.50
N VAL A 67 2.71 -21.03 -19.70
CA VAL A 67 2.11 -21.48 -20.97
C VAL A 67 3.18 -21.98 -21.95
N PRO A 68 2.91 -23.01 -22.77
CA PRO A 68 1.67 -23.77 -22.81
C PRO A 68 1.51 -24.66 -21.57
N THR A 69 0.27 -24.88 -21.14
CA THR A 69 -0.10 -25.82 -20.07
C THR A 69 -1.26 -26.68 -20.53
N LEU A 70 -1.12 -28.01 -20.40
CA LEU A 70 -2.25 -28.93 -20.49
C LEU A 70 -2.75 -29.27 -19.09
N VAL A 71 -4.06 -29.27 -18.91
CA VAL A 71 -4.73 -29.66 -17.66
C VAL A 71 -5.73 -30.76 -17.99
N ARG A 72 -5.69 -31.87 -17.26
CA ARG A 72 -6.63 -32.98 -17.43
C ARG A 72 -7.70 -32.97 -16.35
N PHE A 73 -8.95 -33.08 -16.78
CA PHE A 73 -10.12 -33.13 -15.92
C PHE A 73 -10.80 -34.50 -15.97
N GLU A 74 -11.19 -35.01 -14.81
CA GLU A 74 -12.07 -36.16 -14.62
C GLU A 74 -13.12 -35.84 -13.54
N ASP A 75 -14.40 -36.06 -13.84
CA ASP A 75 -15.55 -35.73 -12.99
C ASP A 75 -15.54 -34.30 -12.41
N GLY A 76 -15.07 -33.35 -13.23
CA GLY A 76 -14.99 -31.92 -12.91
C GLY A 76 -13.84 -31.55 -11.98
N LYS A 77 -12.92 -32.48 -11.71
CA LYS A 77 -11.71 -32.22 -10.93
C LYS A 77 -10.49 -32.33 -11.81
N GLU A 78 -9.55 -31.44 -11.57
CA GLU A 78 -8.21 -31.59 -12.13
C GLU A 78 -7.51 -32.80 -11.53
N ILE A 79 -6.88 -33.62 -12.37
CA ILE A 79 -6.15 -34.82 -11.95
C ILE A 79 -4.66 -34.82 -12.33
N ASP A 80 -4.27 -34.06 -13.36
CA ASP A 80 -2.87 -33.91 -13.78
C ASP A 80 -2.72 -32.62 -14.61
N ARG A 81 -1.49 -32.07 -14.66
CA ARG A 81 -1.14 -30.91 -15.50
C ARG A 81 0.31 -30.92 -15.97
N THR A 82 0.61 -30.18 -17.03
CA THR A 82 1.97 -30.00 -17.58
C THR A 82 2.44 -28.55 -17.49
N TYR A 83 3.75 -28.32 -17.70
CA TYR A 83 4.35 -26.99 -17.67
C TYR A 83 5.32 -26.82 -18.83
N GLY A 84 4.97 -25.95 -19.78
CA GLY A 84 5.72 -25.83 -21.03
C GLY A 84 5.57 -27.07 -21.90
N TRP A 85 6.56 -27.31 -22.76
CA TRP A 85 6.60 -28.49 -23.61
C TRP A 85 7.59 -29.52 -23.05
N ASP A 86 7.07 -30.68 -22.69
CA ASP A 86 7.83 -31.90 -22.40
C ASP A 86 7.07 -33.04 -23.06
N ARG A 87 7.69 -33.67 -24.07
CA ARG A 87 7.03 -34.70 -24.88
C ARG A 87 6.53 -35.85 -23.99
N ALA A 88 7.36 -36.35 -23.08
CA ALA A 88 6.98 -37.49 -22.24
C ALA A 88 5.83 -37.12 -21.29
N ALA A 89 5.83 -35.90 -20.74
CA ALA A 89 4.74 -35.43 -19.90
C ALA A 89 3.43 -35.24 -20.68
N TRP A 90 3.51 -34.68 -21.89
CA TRP A 90 2.36 -34.49 -22.78
C TRP A 90 1.79 -35.82 -23.28
N GLU A 91 2.65 -36.77 -23.66
CA GLU A 91 2.24 -38.12 -24.06
C GLU A 91 1.57 -38.85 -22.89
N LYS A 92 2.11 -38.73 -21.68
CA LYS A 92 1.52 -39.31 -20.47
C LYS A 92 0.14 -38.73 -20.16
N ILE A 93 -0.01 -37.40 -20.13
CA ILE A 93 -1.28 -36.76 -19.76
C ILE A 93 -2.39 -37.00 -20.81
N THR A 94 -2.01 -37.09 -22.09
CA THR A 94 -2.94 -37.33 -23.19
C THR A 94 -3.18 -38.80 -23.51
N GLU A 95 -2.41 -39.72 -22.90
CA GLU A 95 -2.41 -41.15 -23.24
C GLU A 95 -2.14 -41.42 -24.73
N THR A 96 -1.41 -40.52 -25.39
CA THR A 96 -1.04 -40.59 -26.82
C THR A 96 0.46 -40.70 -26.95
N THR A 97 0.96 -41.56 -27.85
CA THR A 97 2.40 -41.72 -28.11
C THR A 97 2.80 -41.16 -29.47
N GLY A 98 4.04 -40.68 -29.59
CA GLY A 98 4.59 -40.14 -30.83
C GLY A 98 4.18 -38.69 -31.10
N LEU A 99 3.91 -37.90 -30.06
CA LEU A 99 3.51 -36.50 -30.21
C LEU A 99 4.68 -35.65 -30.68
N GLY A 100 4.48 -34.85 -31.73
CA GLY A 100 5.47 -33.88 -32.20
C GLY A 100 6.84 -34.49 -32.51
N VAL A 101 6.87 -35.57 -33.30
CA VAL A 101 8.08 -36.35 -33.64
C VAL A 101 9.27 -35.47 -34.07
N ASP A 102 8.99 -34.40 -34.82
CA ASP A 102 9.98 -33.47 -35.36
C ASP A 102 10.35 -32.30 -34.42
N LEU A 103 9.73 -32.22 -33.22
CA LEU A 103 10.01 -31.20 -32.21
C LEU A 103 11.09 -31.67 -31.22
N PRO A 104 11.82 -30.78 -30.54
CA PRO A 104 12.70 -31.18 -29.44
C PRO A 104 11.89 -31.86 -28.31
N ASP A 105 12.51 -32.75 -27.53
CA ASP A 105 11.80 -33.46 -26.45
C ASP A 105 11.33 -32.53 -25.33
N PHE A 106 12.01 -31.39 -25.15
CA PHE A 106 11.71 -30.42 -24.10
C PHE A 106 11.93 -28.99 -24.58
N LYS A 107 11.04 -28.08 -24.19
CA LYS A 107 11.22 -26.64 -24.31
C LYS A 107 10.45 -25.92 -23.18
N PRO A 108 11.11 -25.03 -22.42
CA PRO A 108 10.44 -24.30 -21.35
C PRO A 108 9.32 -23.41 -21.89
N GLY A 109 8.26 -23.25 -21.09
CA GLY A 109 7.19 -22.30 -21.37
C GLY A 109 7.56 -20.85 -21.03
N CYS A 110 6.61 -19.94 -21.25
CA CYS A 110 6.67 -18.54 -20.80
C CYS A 110 5.72 -18.32 -19.62
N GLY A 111 5.95 -17.28 -18.81
CA GLY A 111 4.99 -16.87 -17.78
C GLY A 111 3.62 -16.55 -18.38
N ALA A 112 2.56 -17.01 -17.73
CA ALA A 112 1.19 -16.79 -18.15
C ALA A 112 0.75 -15.34 -17.87
N LEU A 113 -0.07 -14.75 -18.74
CA LEU A 113 -0.45 -13.33 -18.63
C LEU A 113 -1.23 -13.00 -17.34
N ASN A 114 -1.98 -13.96 -16.81
CA ASN A 114 -2.72 -13.81 -15.54
C ASN A 114 -1.81 -13.65 -14.31
N GLN A 115 -0.52 -13.97 -14.42
CA GLN A 115 0.46 -13.80 -13.34
C GLN A 115 1.18 -12.45 -13.39
N GLU A 116 1.00 -11.68 -14.46
CA GLU A 116 1.61 -10.36 -14.57
C GLU A 116 0.96 -9.41 -13.54
N GLN A 117 1.78 -8.60 -12.85
CA GLN A 117 1.33 -7.82 -11.68
C GLN A 117 0.08 -6.97 -11.96
N GLY A 118 0.00 -6.34 -13.15
CA GLY A 118 -1.15 -5.54 -13.54
C GLY A 118 -2.44 -6.38 -13.68
N HIS A 119 -2.34 -7.52 -14.36
CA HIS A 119 -3.47 -8.43 -14.57
C HIS A 119 -3.90 -9.13 -13.28
N LEU A 120 -2.94 -9.61 -12.48
CA LEU A 120 -3.22 -10.35 -11.25
C LEU A 120 -4.00 -9.51 -10.24
N ALA A 121 -3.66 -8.23 -10.09
CA ALA A 121 -4.38 -7.32 -9.20
C ALA A 121 -5.83 -7.12 -9.64
N GLU A 122 -6.06 -6.93 -10.95
CA GLU A 122 -7.41 -6.78 -11.50
C GLU A 122 -8.23 -8.07 -11.38
N LEU A 123 -7.60 -9.22 -11.65
CA LEU A 123 -8.24 -10.54 -11.53
C LEU A 123 -8.64 -10.83 -10.09
N ARG A 124 -7.74 -10.62 -9.12
CA ARG A 124 -8.07 -10.74 -7.69
C ARG A 124 -9.27 -9.90 -7.30
N ILE A 125 -9.34 -8.64 -7.76
CA ILE A 125 -10.49 -7.77 -7.50
C ILE A 125 -11.77 -8.33 -8.13
N ARG A 126 -11.70 -8.74 -9.39
CA ARG A 126 -12.86 -9.23 -10.15
C ARG A 126 -13.42 -10.53 -9.58
N HIS A 127 -12.54 -11.42 -9.12
CA HIS A 127 -12.89 -12.71 -8.51
C HIS A 127 -13.20 -12.61 -7.01
N GLY A 128 -13.02 -11.44 -6.39
CA GLY A 128 -13.28 -11.22 -4.97
C GLY A 128 -12.18 -11.75 -4.04
N ASP A 129 -11.05 -12.18 -4.58
CA ASP A 129 -9.89 -12.69 -3.87
C ASP A 129 -9.02 -11.55 -3.34
N THR A 130 -9.63 -10.68 -2.54
CA THR A 130 -8.95 -9.53 -1.96
C THR A 130 -8.89 -9.64 -0.44
N PRO A 131 -7.82 -9.17 0.21
CA PRO A 131 -7.73 -9.16 1.67
C PRO A 131 -8.58 -8.04 2.31
N MET A 132 -9.31 -7.26 1.51
CA MET A 132 -10.08 -6.09 1.97
C MET A 132 -11.41 -6.51 2.61
N ILE A 133 -11.75 -5.88 3.72
CA ILE A 133 -12.99 -6.11 4.49
C ILE A 133 -13.88 -4.88 4.45
N SER A 134 -13.31 -3.69 4.23
CA SER A 134 -14.07 -2.46 4.21
C SER A 134 -15.08 -2.46 3.06
N ARG A 135 -16.30 -2.01 3.36
CA ARG A 135 -17.37 -1.95 2.34
C ARG A 135 -16.96 -1.07 1.16
N LEU A 136 -17.30 -1.50 -0.04
CA LEU A 136 -17.17 -0.67 -1.23
C LEU A 136 -18.29 0.37 -1.29
N ILE A 137 -17.91 1.59 -1.66
CA ILE A 137 -18.85 2.69 -1.87
C ILE A 137 -18.97 2.89 -3.38
N PRO A 138 -20.11 2.52 -4.00
CA PRO A 138 -20.29 2.75 -5.42
C PRO A 138 -20.34 4.25 -5.71
N LEU A 139 -19.76 4.64 -6.83
CA LEU A 139 -19.91 5.97 -7.41
C LEU A 139 -20.92 5.88 -8.56
N GLY A 140 -21.71 6.94 -8.72
CA GLY A 140 -22.54 7.07 -9.92
C GLY A 140 -21.66 7.21 -11.17
N GLU A 141 -22.15 6.79 -12.34
CA GLU A 141 -21.39 6.78 -13.60
C GLU A 141 -20.69 8.11 -13.93
N ASN A 142 -21.33 9.24 -13.59
CA ASN A 142 -20.82 10.59 -13.84
C ASN A 142 -20.35 11.32 -12.56
N GLN A 143 -20.25 10.62 -11.43
CA GLN A 143 -19.79 11.24 -10.18
C GLN A 143 -18.26 11.29 -10.17
N ASP A 144 -17.69 12.49 -10.04
CA ASP A 144 -16.25 12.64 -9.84
C ASP A 144 -15.83 12.07 -8.47
N ALA A 145 -14.80 11.23 -8.47
CA ALA A 145 -14.38 10.49 -7.29
C ALA A 145 -13.70 11.38 -6.23
N ILE A 146 -13.07 12.49 -6.63
CA ILE A 146 -12.46 13.45 -5.72
C ILE A 146 -13.55 14.31 -5.07
N GLU A 147 -14.49 14.82 -5.88
CA GLU A 147 -15.66 15.56 -5.37
C GLU A 147 -16.51 14.69 -4.44
N ALA A 148 -16.70 13.42 -4.77
CA ALA A 148 -17.35 12.43 -3.90
C ALA A 148 -16.70 12.34 -2.51
N CYS A 149 -15.36 12.46 -2.42
CA CYS A 149 -14.63 12.44 -1.15
C CYS A 149 -14.82 13.75 -0.36
N PHE A 150 -14.94 14.90 -1.05
CA PHE A 150 -15.28 16.17 -0.42
C PHE A 150 -16.71 16.15 0.14
N GLU A 151 -17.70 15.74 -0.66
CA GLU A 151 -19.12 15.67 -0.29
C GLU A 151 -19.36 14.77 0.93
N ARG A 152 -18.66 13.64 1.00
CA ARG A 152 -18.74 12.70 2.12
C ARG A 152 -17.90 13.15 3.32
N GLY A 153 -17.20 14.27 3.19
CA GLY A 153 -16.35 14.85 4.20
C GLY A 153 -15.26 13.88 4.64
N TRP A 154 -14.60 13.21 3.69
CA TRP A 154 -13.42 12.35 3.90
C TRP A 154 -12.09 13.10 3.72
N SER A 155 -12.14 14.25 3.04
CA SER A 155 -11.01 15.15 2.85
C SER A 155 -10.84 16.13 4.01
N ASP A 156 -9.59 16.53 4.24
CA ASP A 156 -9.12 17.58 5.15
C ASP A 156 -9.19 19.00 4.55
N GLY A 157 -9.87 19.16 3.41
CA GLY A 157 -9.96 20.42 2.65
C GLY A 157 -9.05 20.45 1.42
N LEU A 158 -8.08 19.53 1.31
CA LEU A 158 -7.30 19.31 0.10
C LEU A 158 -7.84 18.11 -0.70
N PRO A 159 -7.66 18.07 -2.04
CA PRO A 159 -7.96 16.88 -2.82
C PRO A 159 -7.27 15.65 -2.22
N VAL A 160 -7.98 14.52 -2.25
CA VAL A 160 -7.44 13.21 -1.85
C VAL A 160 -7.33 12.32 -3.06
N VAL A 161 -6.45 11.32 -3.02
CA VAL A 161 -6.45 10.26 -4.01
C VAL A 161 -7.60 9.29 -3.67
N PRO A 162 -8.58 9.07 -4.55
CA PRO A 162 -9.67 8.15 -4.24
C PRO A 162 -9.14 6.73 -3.96
N PRO A 163 -9.47 6.12 -2.80
CA PRO A 163 -8.92 4.85 -2.39
C PRO A 163 -9.63 3.69 -3.08
N THR A 164 -9.39 3.52 -4.38
CA THR A 164 -9.89 2.37 -5.14
C THR A 164 -9.28 1.07 -4.63
N GLN A 165 -9.99 -0.04 -4.83
CA GLN A 165 -9.50 -1.38 -4.45
C GLN A 165 -8.07 -1.65 -4.95
N SER A 166 -7.79 -1.36 -6.22
CA SER A 166 -6.45 -1.53 -6.80
C SER A 166 -5.37 -0.72 -6.08
N ARG A 167 -5.65 0.54 -5.71
CA ARG A 167 -4.70 1.39 -4.99
C ARG A 167 -4.49 0.94 -3.56
N VAL A 168 -5.54 0.46 -2.90
CA VAL A 168 -5.44 -0.06 -1.52
C VAL A 168 -4.67 -1.37 -1.50
N MET A 169 -4.92 -2.29 -2.45
CA MET A 169 -4.12 -3.52 -2.55
C MET A 169 -2.65 -3.22 -2.81
N ALA A 170 -2.33 -2.32 -3.75
CA ALA A 170 -0.95 -1.90 -4.00
C ALA A 170 -0.32 -1.22 -2.77
N MET A 171 -1.09 -0.46 -1.99
CA MET A 171 -0.61 0.12 -0.73
C MET A 171 -0.27 -0.96 0.30
N LEU A 172 -1.10 -2.00 0.42
CA LEU A 172 -0.90 -3.11 1.35
C LEU A 172 0.34 -3.95 1.03
N GLU A 173 0.85 -3.95 -0.21
CA GLU A 173 2.14 -4.56 -0.55
C GLU A 173 3.33 -3.94 0.22
N GLY A 174 3.16 -2.74 0.79
CA GLY A 174 4.14 -2.08 1.63
C GLY A 174 4.32 -2.70 3.02
N THR A 175 3.52 -3.70 3.39
CA THR A 175 3.59 -4.37 4.71
C THR A 175 3.34 -5.87 4.58
N THR A 176 3.87 -6.65 5.52
CA THR A 176 3.57 -8.08 5.66
C THR A 176 2.43 -8.36 6.65
N ARG A 177 1.89 -7.31 7.27
CA ARG A 177 0.79 -7.40 8.25
C ARG A 177 -0.52 -7.70 7.57
N SER A 178 -1.40 -8.44 8.26
CA SER A 178 -2.71 -8.77 7.72
C SER A 178 -3.59 -7.52 7.62
N ALA A 179 -4.37 -7.39 6.55
CA ALA A 179 -5.23 -6.22 6.34
C ALA A 179 -6.31 -6.07 7.44
N ASP A 180 -6.74 -7.19 8.02
CA ASP A 180 -7.75 -7.27 9.07
C ASP A 180 -7.19 -7.08 10.49
N GLU A 181 -5.87 -6.99 10.63
CA GLU A 181 -5.22 -6.81 11.92
C GLU A 181 -5.68 -5.49 12.54
N ASN A 182 -6.20 -5.58 13.77
CA ASN A 182 -6.69 -4.44 14.53
C ASN A 182 -5.57 -3.84 15.38
N LEU A 183 -5.24 -2.57 15.12
CA LEU A 183 -4.23 -1.79 15.83
C LEU A 183 -4.77 -1.18 17.14
N GLY A 184 -6.10 -1.16 17.32
CA GLY A 184 -6.76 -0.57 18.48
C GLY A 184 -8.05 0.16 18.12
N LEU A 185 -8.68 0.80 19.10
CA LEU A 185 -9.86 1.62 18.88
C LEU A 185 -9.42 3.08 18.76
N MET A 186 -9.70 3.73 17.62
CA MET A 186 -9.27 5.11 17.39
C MET A 186 -10.19 6.10 18.14
N PRO A 187 -9.67 6.86 19.13
CA PRO A 187 -10.42 7.96 19.72
C PRO A 187 -10.79 9.02 18.68
N SER A 188 -11.96 9.65 18.75
CA SER A 188 -12.96 9.61 19.82
C SER A 188 -14.18 8.75 19.51
N ASN A 189 -14.35 8.33 18.26
CA ASN A 189 -15.42 7.41 17.87
C ASN A 189 -15.27 6.02 18.47
N LEU A 190 -14.03 5.61 18.80
CA LEU A 190 -13.68 4.26 19.23
C LEU A 190 -13.97 3.20 18.16
N ASP A 191 -13.90 3.61 16.88
CA ASP A 191 -13.98 2.70 15.75
C ASP A 191 -12.69 1.86 15.65
N ALA A 192 -12.83 0.58 15.31
CA ALA A 192 -11.69 -0.31 15.10
C ALA A 192 -10.76 0.23 14.01
N CYS A 193 -9.48 0.40 14.33
CA CYS A 193 -8.42 0.87 13.45
C CYS A 193 -7.66 -0.34 12.90
N THR A 194 -8.01 -0.80 11.71
CA THR A 194 -7.31 -1.92 11.06
C THR A 194 -6.20 -1.44 10.14
N VAL A 195 -5.25 -2.32 9.81
CA VAL A 195 -4.21 -2.07 8.80
C VAL A 195 -4.82 -1.63 7.47
N GLU A 196 -5.91 -2.26 7.02
CA GLU A 196 -6.64 -1.85 5.81
C GLU A 196 -7.14 -0.39 5.89
N LYS A 197 -7.75 0.01 7.02
CA LYS A 197 -8.25 1.38 7.19
C LYS A 197 -7.12 2.40 7.22
N VAL A 198 -5.96 2.05 7.79
CA VAL A 198 -4.77 2.89 7.71
C VAL A 198 -4.28 3.00 6.27
N ALA A 199 -4.21 1.89 5.53
CA ALA A 199 -3.83 1.86 4.12
C ALA A 199 -4.78 2.71 3.24
N ILE A 200 -6.09 2.66 3.48
CA ILE A 200 -7.09 3.53 2.81
C ILE A 200 -6.74 5.01 3.01
N ASN A 201 -6.46 5.42 4.24
CA ASN A 201 -6.11 6.82 4.55
C ASN A 201 -4.72 7.20 4.02
N ALA A 202 -3.77 6.27 3.97
CA ALA A 202 -2.46 6.46 3.36
C ALA A 202 -2.58 6.68 1.84
N VAL A 203 -3.43 5.90 1.15
CA VAL A 203 -3.75 6.13 -0.27
C VAL A 203 -4.33 7.52 -0.43
N MET A 204 -5.36 7.86 0.36
CA MET A 204 -6.00 9.19 0.30
C MET A 204 -5.03 10.35 0.47
N ALA A 205 -4.05 10.20 1.37
CA ALA A 205 -2.99 11.18 1.58
C ALA A 205 -2.01 11.31 0.41
N GLY A 206 -1.93 10.28 -0.45
CA GLY A 206 -0.97 10.20 -1.56
C GLY A 206 0.35 9.50 -1.20
N CYS A 207 0.36 8.68 -0.15
CA CYS A 207 1.54 7.89 0.23
C CYS A 207 1.97 6.93 -0.91
N ARG A 208 3.23 6.48 -0.86
CA ARG A 208 3.69 5.30 -1.59
C ARG A 208 3.65 4.08 -0.65
N PRO A 209 3.56 2.84 -1.17
CA PRO A 209 3.50 1.63 -0.34
C PRO A 209 4.64 1.54 0.69
N GLU A 210 5.88 1.90 0.30
CA GLU A 210 7.03 1.85 1.21
C GLU A 210 6.94 2.84 2.39
N TYR A 211 6.00 3.79 2.38
CA TYR A 211 5.76 4.70 3.51
C TYR A 211 4.82 4.09 4.55
N LEU A 212 4.03 3.08 4.16
CA LEU A 212 3.01 2.47 5.01
C LEU A 212 3.56 1.96 6.35
N PRO A 213 4.74 1.32 6.44
CA PRO A 213 5.30 0.90 7.72
C PRO A 213 5.48 2.06 8.72
N VAL A 214 5.91 3.24 8.23
CA VAL A 214 6.06 4.44 9.08
C VAL A 214 4.69 4.97 9.51
N VAL A 215 3.70 4.96 8.60
CA VAL A 215 2.32 5.36 8.95
C VAL A 215 1.73 4.42 10.00
N LEU A 216 1.90 3.10 9.85
CA LEU A 216 1.43 2.12 10.83
C LEU A 216 2.07 2.33 12.20
N ALA A 217 3.40 2.48 12.26
CA ALA A 217 4.11 2.75 13.51
C ALA A 217 3.65 4.08 14.15
N ALA A 218 3.43 5.12 13.35
CA ALA A 218 2.89 6.39 13.85
C ALA A 218 1.46 6.25 14.38
N ILE A 219 0.61 5.44 13.74
CA ILE A 219 -0.75 5.17 14.19
C ILE A 219 -0.75 4.40 15.51
N GLU A 220 0.07 3.36 15.63
CA GLU A 220 0.22 2.62 16.89
C GLU A 220 0.71 3.55 18.01
N ALA A 221 1.69 4.42 17.72
CA ALA A 221 2.21 5.36 18.70
C ALA A 221 1.18 6.41 19.16
N VAL A 222 0.28 6.89 18.28
CA VAL A 222 -0.80 7.80 18.72
C VAL A 222 -1.97 7.08 19.39
N LEU A 223 -2.10 5.76 19.20
CA LEU A 223 -3.08 4.92 19.90
C LEU A 223 -2.60 4.51 21.29
N ASP A 224 -1.30 4.62 21.58
CA ASP A 224 -0.75 4.40 22.90
C ASP A 224 -1.41 5.32 23.95
N GLU A 225 -1.71 4.75 25.12
CA GLU A 225 -2.39 5.46 26.20
C GLU A 225 -1.57 6.66 26.70
N ASP A 226 -0.23 6.55 26.70
CA ASP A 226 0.68 7.60 27.16
C ASP A 226 0.62 8.84 26.26
N TYR A 227 0.29 8.67 24.97
CA TYR A 227 0.10 9.80 24.06
C TYR A 227 -1.22 10.56 24.31
N CYS A 228 -2.25 9.86 24.80
CA CYS A 228 -3.57 10.42 25.11
C CYS A 228 -4.20 11.19 23.92
N LEU A 229 -4.47 10.49 22.81
CA LEU A 229 -5.04 11.10 21.60
C LEU A 229 -6.38 11.79 21.85
N HIS A 230 -7.26 11.24 22.69
CA HIS A 230 -8.52 11.90 23.03
C HIS A 230 -8.30 13.28 23.65
N GLY A 231 -7.35 13.39 24.60
CA GLY A 231 -6.98 14.67 25.21
C GLY A 231 -6.39 15.65 24.18
N THR A 232 -5.58 15.14 23.25
CA THR A 232 -5.00 15.94 22.15
C THR A 232 -6.06 16.49 21.19
N LEU A 233 -7.17 15.77 20.97
CA LEU A 233 -8.27 16.25 20.12
C LEU A 233 -9.25 17.15 20.88
N ALA A 234 -9.59 16.80 22.11
CA ALA A 234 -10.60 17.48 22.91
C ALA A 234 -10.10 18.78 23.57
N THR A 235 -8.79 19.05 23.54
CA THR A 235 -8.21 20.28 24.10
C THR A 235 -8.55 21.50 23.25
N THR A 236 -8.69 22.66 23.91
CA THR A 236 -8.81 23.96 23.24
C THR A 236 -7.49 24.48 22.70
N ARG A 237 -6.38 23.83 23.06
CA ARG A 237 -5.06 24.15 22.52
C ARG A 237 -4.94 23.76 21.05
N PHE A 238 -4.15 24.53 20.32
CA PHE A 238 -3.86 24.30 18.92
C PHE A 238 -2.71 23.31 18.75
N VAL A 239 -2.86 22.10 19.29
CA VAL A 239 -1.89 21.01 19.16
C VAL A 239 -2.40 19.94 18.19
N GLY A 240 -1.46 19.17 17.65
CA GLY A 240 -1.74 17.94 16.90
C GLY A 240 -0.53 16.99 16.95
N PRO A 241 -0.68 15.76 16.45
CA PRO A 241 0.44 14.83 16.33
C PRO A 241 1.58 15.44 15.51
N VAL A 242 2.76 15.48 16.13
CA VAL A 242 4.04 15.70 15.46
C VAL A 242 4.76 14.37 15.38
N VAL A 243 5.13 13.96 14.18
CA VAL A 243 5.75 12.67 13.89
C VAL A 243 7.23 12.89 13.57
N ILE A 244 8.10 12.30 14.37
CA ILE A 244 9.55 12.30 14.15
C ILE A 244 9.97 10.90 13.76
N VAL A 245 10.63 10.76 12.62
CA VAL A 245 11.10 9.47 12.08
C VAL A 245 12.61 9.38 12.23
N ASN A 246 13.07 8.24 12.73
CA ASN A 246 14.47 7.95 12.97
C ASN A 246 14.91 6.66 12.27
N GLY A 247 16.22 6.52 12.11
CA GLY A 247 16.88 5.34 11.57
C GLY A 247 16.93 5.27 10.04
N PRO A 248 17.54 4.20 9.50
CA PRO A 248 17.79 4.04 8.07
C PRO A 248 16.55 4.19 7.19
N ILE A 249 15.36 3.86 7.67
CA ILE A 249 14.11 3.94 6.90
C ILE A 249 13.87 5.34 6.34
N ALA A 250 14.23 6.40 7.07
CA ALA A 250 14.08 7.77 6.61
C ALA A 250 14.85 8.00 5.30
N GLN A 251 16.08 7.49 5.19
CA GLN A 251 16.88 7.57 3.96
C GLN A 251 16.31 6.66 2.87
N HIS A 252 15.90 5.43 3.20
CA HIS A 252 15.37 4.47 2.24
C HIS A 252 14.13 4.97 1.51
N ILE A 253 13.23 5.65 2.23
CA ILE A 253 12.01 6.23 1.66
C ILE A 253 12.22 7.68 1.19
N GLY A 254 13.45 8.19 1.32
CA GLY A 254 13.87 9.50 0.85
C GLY A 254 13.23 10.67 1.59
N MET A 255 13.02 10.59 2.90
CA MET A 255 12.52 11.70 3.72
C MET A 255 13.52 12.88 3.74
N ASN A 256 13.00 14.10 3.83
CA ASN A 256 13.80 15.30 4.08
C ASN A 256 13.93 15.56 5.58
N GLY A 257 15.17 15.56 6.07
CA GLY A 257 15.53 15.98 7.44
C GLY A 257 16.41 17.24 7.48
N LYS A 258 16.65 17.89 6.33
CA LYS A 258 17.64 18.97 6.20
C LYS A 258 16.97 20.35 6.11
N GLY A 259 17.40 21.20 5.16
CA GLY A 259 16.82 22.52 4.96
C GLY A 259 15.28 22.46 4.87
N ASN A 260 14.61 23.35 5.59
CA ASN A 260 13.14 23.40 5.65
C ASN A 260 12.49 22.08 6.13
N ALA A 261 13.16 21.32 7.02
CA ALA A 261 12.66 20.04 7.57
C ALA A 261 11.25 20.13 8.18
N LEU A 262 10.93 21.25 8.83
CA LEU A 262 9.65 21.50 9.50
C LEU A 262 8.60 22.19 8.60
N GLY A 263 8.93 22.44 7.33
CA GLY A 263 8.03 23.01 6.33
C GLY A 263 7.30 21.94 5.52
N GLN A 264 7.09 22.18 4.21
CA GLN A 264 6.40 21.22 3.33
C GLN A 264 7.20 19.92 3.09
N GLY A 265 8.50 19.90 3.39
CA GLY A 265 9.38 18.77 3.15
C GLY A 265 9.32 18.25 1.72
N ASN A 266 9.22 16.94 1.56
CA ASN A 266 8.95 16.28 0.29
C ASN A 266 7.71 15.35 0.41
N ARG A 267 7.45 14.53 -0.62
CA ARG A 267 6.28 13.64 -0.65
C ARG A 267 6.22 12.73 0.59
N ALA A 268 7.32 12.14 1.05
CA ALA A 268 7.31 11.26 2.22
C ALA A 268 6.87 12.04 3.47
N ASN A 269 7.55 13.15 3.80
CA ASN A 269 7.18 14.04 4.91
C ASN A 269 5.69 14.44 4.85
N ALA A 270 5.27 15.03 3.73
CA ALA A 270 3.94 15.62 3.59
C ALA A 270 2.85 14.55 3.69
N THR A 271 3.03 13.41 3.01
CA THR A 271 1.97 12.40 2.91
C THR A 271 1.90 11.48 4.13
N ILE A 272 3.02 11.18 4.81
CA ILE A 272 3.00 10.41 6.07
C ILE A 272 2.25 11.18 7.15
N GLY A 273 2.62 12.45 7.39
CA GLY A 273 1.94 13.28 8.39
C GLY A 273 0.45 13.46 8.06
N ARG A 274 0.12 13.68 6.78
CA ARG A 274 -1.26 13.79 6.32
C ARG A 274 -2.03 12.48 6.45
N ALA A 275 -1.41 11.32 6.21
CA ALA A 275 -2.04 10.01 6.36
C ALA A 275 -2.44 9.75 7.82
N VAL A 276 -1.57 10.08 8.77
CA VAL A 276 -1.86 10.01 10.21
C VAL A 276 -3.07 10.89 10.54
N GLN A 277 -3.08 12.15 10.09
CA GLN A 277 -4.19 13.06 10.33
C GLN A 277 -5.50 12.61 9.68
N LEU A 278 -5.46 12.11 8.44
CA LEU A 278 -6.64 11.57 7.76
C LEU A 278 -7.18 10.33 8.49
N ALA A 279 -6.32 9.44 8.99
CA ALA A 279 -6.76 8.28 9.76
C ALA A 279 -7.45 8.71 11.07
N ILE A 280 -6.85 9.63 11.83
CA ILE A 280 -7.47 10.20 13.05
C ILE A 280 -8.81 10.87 12.72
N ARG A 281 -8.88 11.59 11.59
CA ARG A 281 -10.09 12.28 11.13
C ARG A 281 -11.20 11.33 10.67
N ASN A 282 -10.85 10.32 9.87
CA ASN A 282 -11.82 9.46 9.18
C ASN A 282 -12.21 8.22 9.99
N ILE A 283 -11.32 7.70 10.83
CA ILE A 283 -11.58 6.58 11.74
C ILE A 283 -12.02 7.13 13.11
N GLY A 284 -11.25 8.07 13.67
CA GLY A 284 -11.51 8.62 15.01
C GLY A 284 -12.53 9.77 15.07
N GLY A 285 -12.92 10.32 13.92
CA GLY A 285 -13.86 11.44 13.85
C GLY A 285 -13.25 12.80 14.22
N GLY A 286 -11.91 12.92 14.28
CA GLY A 286 -11.15 14.12 14.68
C GLY A 286 -11.28 15.34 13.76
N LYS A 287 -12.50 15.77 13.45
CA LYS A 287 -12.81 16.89 12.54
C LYS A 287 -12.92 18.21 13.31
N PRO A 288 -12.47 19.33 12.71
CA PRO A 288 -12.72 20.68 13.23
C PRO A 288 -14.21 20.94 13.45
N GLN A 289 -14.53 21.76 14.46
CA GLN A 289 -15.92 22.08 14.86
C GLN A 289 -16.74 20.86 15.33
N GLY A 290 -16.06 19.73 15.57
CA GLY A 290 -16.63 18.49 16.07
C GLY A 290 -15.82 17.97 17.25
N VAL A 291 -15.11 16.88 17.04
CA VAL A 291 -14.23 16.26 18.05
C VAL A 291 -13.00 17.12 18.31
N ASP A 292 -12.43 17.75 17.28
CA ASP A 292 -11.31 18.68 17.43
C ASP A 292 -11.81 20.01 18.01
N ARG A 293 -11.35 20.34 19.22
CA ARG A 293 -11.77 21.52 20.00
C ARG A 293 -10.78 22.67 19.98
N ALA A 294 -9.70 22.59 19.20
CA ALA A 294 -8.72 23.67 19.11
C ALA A 294 -9.39 25.02 18.79
N THR A 295 -9.10 26.06 19.57
CA THR A 295 -9.73 27.38 19.38
C THR A 295 -9.18 28.12 18.15
N LEU A 296 -7.87 28.03 17.91
CA LEU A 296 -7.22 28.63 16.74
C LEU A 296 -6.78 27.60 15.70
N GLY A 297 -6.42 26.38 16.13
CA GLY A 297 -5.72 25.40 15.30
C GLY A 297 -4.28 25.81 14.96
N ASN A 298 -3.55 24.93 14.29
CA ASN A 298 -2.22 25.23 13.75
C ASN A 298 -2.07 24.61 12.34
N PRO A 299 -1.29 25.21 11.42
CA PRO A 299 -1.11 24.67 10.07
C PRO A 299 -0.56 23.23 10.02
N GLY A 300 0.25 22.84 11.01
CA GLY A 300 0.77 21.48 11.15
C GLY A 300 -0.29 20.41 11.45
N LYS A 301 -1.53 20.79 11.79
CA LYS A 301 -2.65 19.82 11.87
C LYS A 301 -3.05 19.23 10.52
N LEU A 302 -2.57 19.79 9.41
CA LEU A 302 -2.70 19.17 8.07
C LEU A 302 -1.67 18.05 7.88
N SER A 303 -0.42 18.30 8.24
CA SER A 303 0.69 17.35 8.21
C SER A 303 1.84 17.92 9.02
N TYR A 304 2.41 17.12 9.92
CA TYR A 304 3.61 17.49 10.67
C TYR A 304 4.48 16.24 10.88
N CYS A 305 5.28 15.91 9.87
CA CYS A 305 6.15 14.73 9.87
C CYS A 305 7.51 15.06 9.27
N PHE A 306 8.58 14.73 10.00
CA PHE A 306 9.96 14.93 9.56
C PHE A 306 10.86 13.83 10.11
N CYS A 307 12.05 13.70 9.53
CA CYS A 307 13.07 12.80 10.06
C CYS A 307 14.22 13.59 10.69
N GLU A 308 14.89 12.98 11.66
CA GLU A 308 16.12 13.53 12.22
C GLU A 308 17.28 13.43 11.22
N ASP A 309 18.17 14.43 11.19
CA ASP A 309 19.43 14.38 10.44
C ASP A 309 20.52 13.73 11.30
N GLU A 310 20.42 12.41 11.51
CA GLU A 310 21.32 11.66 12.41
C GLU A 310 22.79 11.75 11.98
N GLU A 311 23.07 11.87 10.68
CA GLU A 311 24.45 12.00 10.16
C GLU A 311 24.99 13.43 10.24
N GLY A 312 24.11 14.43 10.13
CA GLY A 312 24.48 15.85 10.14
C GLY A 312 24.44 16.50 11.53
N SER A 313 23.94 15.78 12.54
CA SER A 313 23.78 16.28 13.90
C SER A 313 25.04 16.05 14.75
N SER A 314 25.37 17.03 15.59
CA SER A 314 26.38 16.89 16.66
C SER A 314 25.83 16.23 17.93
N TRP A 315 24.54 15.89 17.95
CA TRP A 315 23.82 15.35 19.10
C TRP A 315 23.63 13.85 18.93
N GLU A 316 23.48 13.13 20.05
CA GLU A 316 23.05 11.75 20.00
C GLU A 316 21.65 11.67 19.36
N PRO A 317 21.40 10.74 18.43
CA PRO A 317 20.08 10.57 17.83
C PRO A 317 18.99 10.39 18.88
N LEU A 318 17.80 10.92 18.61
CA LEU A 318 16.62 10.83 19.49
C LEU A 318 16.29 9.37 19.86
N THR A 319 16.56 8.43 18.97
CA THR A 319 16.42 6.99 19.26
C THR A 319 17.26 6.55 20.45
N ILE A 320 18.53 6.97 20.51
CA ILE A 320 19.45 6.63 21.60
C ILE A 320 19.00 7.29 22.90
N ASP A 321 18.62 8.57 22.84
CA ASP A 321 18.06 9.30 24.00
C ASP A 321 16.80 8.64 24.57
N ARG A 322 16.04 7.94 23.73
CA ARG A 322 14.84 7.17 24.10
C ARG A 322 15.13 5.71 24.46
N GLY A 323 16.41 5.32 24.55
CA GLY A 323 16.85 4.00 24.99
C GLY A 323 16.84 2.93 23.89
N LEU A 324 16.72 3.32 22.62
CA LEU A 324 16.81 2.39 21.48
C LEU A 324 18.25 2.30 20.95
N PRO A 325 18.67 1.15 20.41
CA PRO A 325 19.98 1.03 19.76
C PRO A 325 20.13 1.98 18.57
N ALA A 326 21.35 2.48 18.35
CA ALA A 326 21.69 3.25 17.16
C ALA A 326 21.32 2.49 15.87
N GLY A 327 20.78 3.20 14.88
CA GLY A 327 20.34 2.61 13.60
C GLY A 327 18.98 1.89 13.67
N THR A 328 18.26 1.98 14.79
CA THR A 328 16.88 1.46 14.90
C THR A 328 15.92 2.37 14.14
N ASN A 329 15.08 1.78 13.28
CA ASN A 329 13.94 2.49 12.70
C ASN A 329 12.90 2.73 13.80
N ALA A 330 12.56 3.99 14.05
CA ALA A 330 11.60 4.35 15.08
C ALA A 330 10.75 5.54 14.67
N VAL A 331 9.60 5.66 15.32
CA VAL A 331 8.73 6.83 15.23
C VAL A 331 8.52 7.35 16.65
N THR A 332 8.80 8.64 16.86
CA THR A 332 8.40 9.35 18.08
C THR A 332 7.22 10.25 17.74
N VAL A 333 6.16 10.21 18.57
CA VAL A 333 5.01 11.11 18.45
C VAL A 333 4.82 11.91 19.73
N PHE A 334 4.47 13.19 19.58
CA PHE A 334 4.04 14.03 20.69
C PHE A 334 3.02 15.07 20.22
N ALA A 335 2.21 15.58 21.15
CA ALA A 335 1.25 16.63 20.88
C ALA A 335 1.97 17.99 20.81
N GLY A 336 2.25 18.47 19.60
CA GLY A 336 3.03 19.68 19.37
C GLY A 336 2.20 20.86 18.86
N TYR A 337 2.69 22.07 19.12
CA TYR A 337 2.19 23.32 18.56
C TYR A 337 2.83 23.60 17.19
N GLY A 338 2.39 24.69 16.54
CA GLY A 338 3.10 25.24 15.38
C GLY A 338 4.52 25.71 15.72
N LEU A 339 5.31 25.97 14.67
CA LEU A 339 6.68 26.45 14.78
C LEU A 339 6.75 27.82 15.47
N GLN A 340 7.58 27.95 16.52
CA GLN A 340 8.01 29.25 17.04
C GLN A 340 9.35 29.62 16.40
N GLY A 341 9.35 30.61 15.51
CA GLY A 341 10.59 31.12 14.93
C GLY A 341 11.36 31.95 15.96
N VAL A 342 12.65 31.65 16.14
CA VAL A 342 13.60 32.48 16.87
C VAL A 342 14.72 32.88 15.92
N ILE A 343 14.94 34.18 15.74
CA ILE A 343 15.95 34.74 14.84
C ILE A 343 16.84 35.67 15.66
N ASP A 344 18.14 35.43 15.65
CA ASP A 344 19.14 36.30 16.30
C ASP A 344 20.24 36.67 15.30
N ASP A 345 20.11 37.86 14.71
CA ASP A 345 21.10 38.43 13.80
C ASP A 345 22.22 39.21 14.52
N LYS A 346 22.24 39.19 15.87
CA LYS A 346 23.12 40.03 16.68
C LYS A 346 24.14 39.24 17.50
N ALA A 347 23.79 38.05 17.99
CA ALA A 347 24.67 37.23 18.80
C ALA A 347 26.02 36.99 18.12
N ARG A 348 27.10 37.16 18.86
CA ARG A 348 28.49 36.97 18.40
C ARG A 348 29.19 35.83 19.14
N SER A 349 28.57 35.26 20.17
CA SER A 349 29.05 34.05 20.85
C SER A 349 27.92 33.02 21.03
N PRO A 350 28.25 31.73 21.23
CA PRO A 350 27.27 30.69 21.55
C PRO A 350 26.43 31.01 22.79
N GLU A 351 27.02 31.62 23.82
CA GLU A 351 26.33 31.96 25.07
C GLU A 351 25.28 33.05 24.86
N GLU A 352 25.58 34.06 24.03
CA GLU A 352 24.61 35.09 23.64
C GLU A 352 23.43 34.46 22.89
N LEU A 353 23.71 33.56 21.95
CA LEU A 353 22.68 32.87 21.18
C LEU A 353 21.81 31.98 22.08
N VAL A 354 22.41 31.19 22.97
CA VAL A 354 21.68 30.34 23.93
C VAL A 354 20.81 31.18 24.84
N GLN A 355 21.29 32.34 25.30
CA GLN A 355 20.48 33.27 26.10
C GLN A 355 19.26 33.78 25.32
N THR A 356 19.40 34.11 24.04
CA THR A 356 18.27 34.51 23.18
C THR A 356 17.26 33.38 23.01
N LEU A 357 17.73 32.15 22.75
CA LEU A 357 16.86 30.97 22.63
C LEU A 357 16.09 30.71 23.93
N ALA A 358 16.78 30.67 25.07
CA ALA A 358 16.18 30.46 26.39
C ALA A 358 15.15 31.55 26.74
N THR A 359 15.50 32.82 26.52
CA THR A 359 14.58 33.94 26.78
C THR A 359 13.34 33.86 25.89
N SER A 360 13.48 33.42 24.64
CA SER A 360 12.36 33.26 23.72
C SER A 360 11.38 32.16 24.15
N LEU A 361 11.86 31.13 24.87
CA LEU A 361 11.00 30.07 25.40
C LEU A 361 10.01 30.58 26.46
N HIS A 362 10.34 31.66 27.18
CA HIS A 362 9.42 32.27 28.16
C HIS A 362 8.10 32.77 27.53
N ALA A 363 8.12 33.12 26.24
CA ALA A 363 6.96 33.68 25.55
C ALA A 363 6.10 32.61 24.84
N VAL A 364 6.50 31.33 24.86
CA VAL A 364 5.83 30.25 24.11
C VAL A 364 4.45 29.91 24.66
N ASP A 365 4.22 30.15 25.95
CA ASP A 365 2.91 29.99 26.57
C ASP A 365 2.61 31.19 27.48
N ASN A 366 1.41 31.21 28.06
CA ASN A 366 1.03 32.21 29.04
C ASN A 366 1.98 32.14 30.25
N ILE A 367 2.72 33.23 30.49
CA ILE A 367 3.66 33.40 31.61
C ILE A 367 3.04 33.23 33.01
N HIS A 368 1.71 33.23 33.11
CA HIS A 368 0.94 33.03 34.35
C HIS A 368 0.21 31.68 34.40
N LYS A 369 0.44 30.78 33.44
CA LYS A 369 -0.16 29.46 33.40
C LYS A 369 0.41 28.58 34.53
N ILE A 370 -0.44 27.78 35.17
CA ILE A 370 -0.06 26.82 36.21
C ILE A 370 -0.59 25.41 35.88
N PRO A 371 0.26 24.36 35.89
CA PRO A 371 1.73 24.47 35.92
C PRO A 371 2.23 25.15 34.64
N GLY A 372 3.21 26.05 34.80
CA GLY A 372 3.88 26.70 33.67
C GLY A 372 4.68 25.66 32.88
N PRO A 373 5.03 25.94 31.61
CA PRO A 373 6.00 25.09 30.91
C PRO A 373 7.31 25.03 31.72
N ASP A 374 7.79 23.83 32.00
CA ASP A 374 9.04 23.54 32.72
C ASP A 374 10.24 23.70 31.76
N CYS A 375 10.30 24.85 31.08
CA CYS A 375 11.30 25.16 30.07
C CYS A 375 12.51 25.92 30.66
N LEU A 376 12.73 25.80 31.97
CA LEU A 376 13.79 26.46 32.73
C LEU A 376 14.54 25.49 33.65
#